data_AF-A0A0S8IBE7-F1
#
_entry.id   AF-A0A0S8IBE7-F1
#
_cell.length_a   1.000
_cell.length_b   1.000
_cell.length_c   1.000
_cell.angle_alpha   90.00
_cell.angle_beta   90.00
_cell.angle_gamma   90.00
#
_symmetry.space_group_name_H-M   'P 1'
#
loop_
_entity.id
_entity.type
_entity.pdbx_description
1 polymer ?
#
loop_
_entity_poly.entity_id
_entity_poly.type
_entity_poly.pdbx_seq_one_letter_code
_entity_poly.pdbx_strand_id
1 'polypeptide(L)'
;MKCDKTKEDVFDYFYNEISEKEKAEFKKHVTKCGSCRRALKEIETTSRVLQTWKVPEPDVHFVFAQEKVTWTERIKGLIPSFELLRRHAAVTFAGSIAAVFLLFSIANFKASYNADTGTIMISTSVFGVPEDQFYLELVDKYVNEQMNALFNAFEQRNFEMMDAMFAENENYQREQIYDLMTSLDRDWQLQRQVDLEHVGSSLQTIYDINGEQLDNTIKFFADLFQYAGIREIER
;
A
#
# COMPACT_ATOMS: atom_id res chain seq x y z
N MET A 1 -32.92 7.75 13.98
CA MET A 1 -31.86 6.79 13.59
C MET A 1 -31.75 5.66 14.61
N LYS A 2 -31.59 4.43 14.11
CA LYS A 2 -31.21 3.25 14.89
C LYS A 2 -29.69 3.22 15.03
N CYS A 3 -29.16 2.74 16.16
CA CYS A 3 -27.72 2.75 16.43
C CYS A 3 -26.88 1.96 15.41
N ASP A 4 -27.43 0.91 14.80
CA ASP A 4 -26.69 0.08 13.84
C ASP A 4 -26.37 0.87 12.55
N LYS A 5 -27.37 1.58 12.03
CA LYS A 5 -27.18 2.48 10.87
C LYS A 5 -26.20 3.61 11.18
N THR A 6 -26.19 4.10 12.42
CA THR A 6 -25.29 5.17 12.84
C THR A 6 -23.81 4.79 12.68
N LYS A 7 -23.42 3.49 12.69
CA LYS A 7 -22.01 3.09 12.54
C LYS A 7 -21.46 3.36 11.15
N GLU A 8 -22.25 3.06 10.11
CA GLU A 8 -21.91 3.38 8.71
C GLU A 8 -21.89 4.90 8.53
N ASP A 9 -22.94 5.57 9.01
CA ASP A 9 -23.09 7.02 8.93
C ASP A 9 -21.96 7.78 9.67
N VAL A 10 -21.22 7.16 10.60
CA VAL A 10 -20.05 7.79 11.26
C VAL A 10 -18.92 8.04 10.25
N PHE A 11 -18.64 7.08 9.37
CA PHE A 11 -17.59 7.23 8.36
C PHE A 11 -18.01 8.27 7.33
N ASP A 12 -19.24 8.19 6.84
CA ASP A 12 -19.77 9.14 5.86
C ASP A 12 -19.85 10.56 6.45
N TYR A 13 -20.19 10.71 7.74
CA TYR A 13 -20.10 12.00 8.45
C TYR A 13 -18.67 12.52 8.49
N PHE A 14 -17.70 11.65 8.78
CA PHE A 14 -16.29 12.00 8.93
C PHE A 14 -15.65 12.42 7.60
N TYR A 15 -15.98 11.76 6.50
CA TYR A 15 -15.55 12.12 5.14
C TYR A 15 -16.41 13.19 4.47
N ASN A 16 -17.44 13.69 5.17
CA ASN A 16 -18.38 14.71 4.68
C ASN A 16 -19.15 14.26 3.41
N GLU A 17 -19.54 12.98 3.37
CA GLU A 17 -20.27 12.34 2.28
C GLU A 17 -21.80 12.27 2.52
N ILE A 18 -22.28 12.55 3.73
CA ILE A 18 -23.72 12.62 4.02
C ILE A 18 -24.34 13.99 3.69
N SER A 19 -25.65 14.00 3.40
CA SER A 19 -26.39 15.25 3.18
C SER A 19 -26.51 16.10 4.46
N GLU A 20 -26.75 17.41 4.32
CA GLU A 20 -26.91 18.33 5.48
C GLU A 20 -28.09 17.93 6.40
N LYS A 21 -29.15 17.34 5.83
CA LYS A 21 -30.28 16.81 6.60
C LYS A 21 -29.84 15.63 7.47
N GLU A 22 -29.13 14.67 6.88
CA GLU A 22 -28.60 13.50 7.60
C GLU A 22 -27.58 13.91 8.66
N LYS A 23 -26.75 14.92 8.36
CA LYS A 23 -25.80 15.51 9.30
C LYS A 23 -26.48 16.08 10.54
N ALA A 24 -27.60 16.77 10.38
CA ALA A 24 -28.39 17.29 11.49
C ALA A 24 -29.02 16.15 12.33
N GLU A 25 -29.55 15.12 11.68
CA GLU A 25 -30.14 13.94 12.34
C GLU A 25 -29.08 13.13 13.11
N PHE A 26 -27.89 12.94 12.51
CA PHE A 26 -26.74 12.28 13.11
C PHE A 26 -26.26 13.02 14.36
N LYS A 27 -26.05 14.35 14.28
CA LYS A 27 -25.67 15.19 15.43
C LYS A 27 -26.70 15.10 16.56
N LYS A 28 -28.00 15.13 16.23
CA LYS A 28 -29.09 14.94 17.21
C LYS A 28 -29.07 13.56 17.86
N HIS A 29 -28.63 12.52 17.15
CA HIS A 29 -28.48 11.18 17.71
C HIS A 29 -27.25 11.08 18.63
N VAL A 30 -26.07 11.54 18.19
CA VAL A 30 -24.81 11.48 18.95
C VAL A 30 -24.89 12.25 20.28
N THR A 31 -25.65 13.33 20.32
CA THR A 31 -25.92 14.07 21.58
C THR A 31 -26.73 13.24 22.59
N LYS A 32 -27.56 12.30 22.15
CA LYS A 32 -28.39 11.47 23.04
C LYS A 32 -27.79 10.09 23.31
N CYS A 33 -27.00 9.54 22.39
CA CYS A 33 -26.47 8.18 22.46
C CYS A 33 -24.99 8.16 22.91
N GLY A 34 -24.73 7.63 24.10
CA GLY A 34 -23.37 7.58 24.67
C GLY A 34 -22.39 6.65 23.94
N SER A 35 -22.87 5.56 23.31
CA SER A 35 -22.00 4.67 22.53
C SER A 35 -21.56 5.32 21.22
N CYS A 36 -22.48 5.92 20.46
CA CYS A 36 -22.15 6.60 19.21
C CYS A 36 -21.25 7.82 19.43
N ARG A 37 -21.42 8.53 20.57
CA ARG A 37 -20.51 9.61 20.97
C ARG A 37 -19.07 9.14 21.23
N ARG A 38 -18.90 7.97 21.86
CA ARG A 38 -17.58 7.38 22.08
C ARG A 38 -16.92 6.97 20.77
N ALA A 39 -17.66 6.28 19.88
CA ALA A 39 -17.16 5.89 18.57
C ALA A 39 -16.69 7.09 17.73
N LEU A 40 -17.48 8.17 17.67
CA LEU A 40 -17.09 9.39 16.96
C LEU A 40 -15.80 10.00 17.54
N LYS A 41 -15.68 10.06 18.87
CA LYS A 41 -14.50 10.59 19.56
C LYS A 41 -13.25 9.73 19.32
N GLU A 42 -13.40 8.41 19.25
CA GLU A 42 -12.31 7.48 18.93
C GLU A 42 -11.76 7.76 17.53
N ILE A 43 -12.63 7.88 16.53
CA ILE A 43 -12.23 8.18 15.15
C ILE A 43 -11.57 9.56 15.04
N GLU A 44 -12.14 10.59 15.68
CA GLU A 44 -11.54 11.93 15.73
C GLU A 44 -10.14 11.92 16.38
N THR A 45 -9.95 11.09 17.41
CA THR A 45 -8.65 10.93 18.09
C THR A 45 -7.64 10.24 17.19
N THR A 46 -8.02 9.12 16.56
CA THR A 46 -7.16 8.40 15.60
C THR A 46 -6.78 9.29 14.43
N SER A 47 -7.74 10.04 13.86
CA SER A 47 -7.48 11.01 12.78
C SER A 47 -6.44 12.04 13.18
N ARG A 48 -6.55 12.61 14.39
CA ARG A 48 -5.58 13.59 14.89
C ARG A 48 -4.18 13.01 15.01
N VAL A 49 -4.06 11.76 15.46
CA VAL A 49 -2.77 11.06 15.51
C VAL A 49 -2.21 10.86 14.10
N LEU A 50 -3.03 10.40 13.15
CA LEU A 50 -2.62 10.22 11.76
C LEU A 50 -2.21 11.54 11.10
N GLN A 51 -2.84 12.67 11.42
CA GLN A 51 -2.43 13.98 10.91
C GLN A 51 -1.07 14.44 11.45
N THR A 52 -0.64 13.95 12.61
CA THR A 52 0.72 14.20 13.13
C THR A 52 1.77 13.29 12.51
N TRP A 53 1.35 12.23 11.83
CA TRP A 53 2.25 11.31 11.15
C TRP A 53 2.91 12.05 9.98
N LYS A 54 4.22 12.29 10.07
CA LYS A 54 5.01 12.79 8.94
C LYS A 54 5.14 11.63 7.96
N VAL A 55 4.47 11.73 6.81
CA VAL A 55 4.69 10.80 5.71
C VAL A 55 6.17 10.93 5.34
N PRO A 56 6.99 9.87 5.50
CA PRO A 56 8.37 9.92 5.03
C PRO A 56 8.31 10.18 3.53
N GLU A 57 9.05 11.20 3.05
CA GLU A 57 9.20 11.38 1.62
C GLU A 57 9.78 10.07 1.07
N PRO A 58 9.10 9.43 0.11
CA PRO A 58 9.63 8.20 -0.45
C PRO A 58 10.95 8.55 -1.15
N ASP A 59 12.05 7.92 -0.73
CA ASP A 59 13.42 8.10 -1.29
C ASP A 59 13.57 7.53 -2.72
N VAL A 60 12.43 7.30 -3.37
CA VAL A 60 12.33 6.87 -4.75
C VAL A 60 12.00 8.10 -5.59
N HIS A 61 13.04 8.66 -6.20
CA HIS A 61 12.92 9.49 -7.37
C HIS A 61 12.29 8.66 -8.49
N PHE A 62 10.96 8.54 -8.48
CA PHE A 62 10.22 8.07 -9.65
C PHE A 62 10.40 9.12 -10.74
N VAL A 63 11.48 8.96 -11.52
CA VAL A 63 11.60 9.61 -12.82
C VAL A 63 10.60 8.88 -13.70
N PHE A 64 9.36 9.37 -13.67
CA PHE A 64 8.43 9.10 -14.77
C PHE A 64 9.10 9.71 -15.99
N ALA A 65 9.85 8.88 -16.72
CA ALA A 65 10.29 9.18 -18.06
C ALA A 65 9.01 9.30 -18.88
N GLN A 66 8.42 10.49 -18.89
CA GLN A 66 7.55 10.91 -19.96
C GLN A 66 8.47 11.01 -21.17
N GLU A 67 8.74 9.85 -21.79
CA GLU A 67 9.12 9.83 -23.19
C GLU A 67 7.95 10.49 -23.91
N LYS A 68 8.11 11.80 -24.15
CA LYS A 68 7.30 12.52 -25.12
C LYS A 68 7.62 11.88 -26.45
N VAL A 69 6.92 10.79 -26.76
CA VAL A 69 6.93 10.22 -28.10
C VAL A 69 6.28 11.26 -28.98
N THR A 70 7.11 12.14 -29.52
CA THR A 70 6.69 13.21 -30.41
C THR A 70 6.03 12.53 -31.60
N TRP A 71 4.72 12.69 -31.76
CA TRP A 71 3.94 12.08 -32.85
C TRP A 71 4.59 12.29 -34.25
N THR A 72 5.39 13.35 -34.37
CA THR A 72 6.21 13.68 -35.55
C THR A 72 7.29 12.65 -35.88
N GLU A 73 7.83 11.91 -34.91
CA GLU A 73 8.84 10.86 -35.14
C GLU A 73 8.21 9.58 -35.70
N ARG A 74 6.96 9.28 -35.34
CA ARG A 74 6.19 8.17 -35.94
C ARG A 74 5.76 8.44 -37.38
N ILE A 75 5.55 9.71 -37.76
CA ILE A 75 5.02 10.07 -39.09
C ILE A 75 6.13 10.33 -40.11
N LYS A 76 7.35 10.69 -39.68
CA LYS A 76 8.49 10.93 -40.57
C LYS A 76 8.94 9.71 -41.38
N GLY A 77 8.58 8.49 -40.96
CA GLY A 77 8.88 7.27 -41.72
C GLY A 77 7.93 6.97 -42.89
N LEU A 78 6.81 7.69 -43.02
CA LEU A 78 5.72 7.33 -43.95
C LEU A 78 5.53 8.27 -45.14
N ILE A 79 6.25 9.39 -45.22
CA ILE A 79 6.03 10.39 -46.28
C ILE A 79 7.36 10.74 -46.98
N PRO A 80 7.58 10.29 -48.23
CA PRO A 80 8.76 10.67 -48.99
C PRO A 80 8.77 12.18 -49.27
N SER A 81 9.98 12.77 -49.24
CA SER A 81 10.31 14.19 -49.33
C SER A 81 9.54 14.95 -50.42
N PHE A 82 8.47 15.62 -50.01
CA PHE A 82 7.50 16.34 -50.86
C PHE A 82 7.70 17.86 -50.77
N GLU A 83 8.95 18.34 -50.85
CA GLU A 83 9.25 19.78 -50.71
C GLU A 83 8.93 20.60 -51.97
N LEU A 84 8.85 19.97 -53.15
CA LEU A 84 8.67 20.69 -54.42
C LEU A 84 7.22 20.96 -54.82
N LEU A 85 6.23 20.27 -54.24
CA LEU A 85 4.80 20.47 -54.58
C LEU A 85 4.04 21.39 -53.61
N ARG A 86 4.72 21.95 -52.60
CA ARG A 86 4.08 22.61 -51.45
C ARG A 86 3.66 24.07 -51.69
N ARG A 87 4.21 24.76 -52.69
CA ARG A 87 3.91 26.19 -52.91
C ARG A 87 2.68 26.48 -53.77
N HIS A 88 2.22 25.55 -54.60
CA HIS A 88 1.06 25.78 -55.47
C HIS A 88 -0.13 24.83 -55.23
N ALA A 89 0.09 23.65 -54.62
CA ALA A 89 -1.00 22.74 -54.28
C ALA A 89 -1.66 23.03 -52.93
N ALA A 90 -0.96 23.68 -51.98
CA ALA A 90 -1.46 23.85 -50.61
C ALA A 90 -2.67 24.80 -50.51
N VAL A 91 -2.77 25.81 -51.38
CA VAL A 91 -3.87 26.77 -51.35
C VAL A 91 -5.13 26.23 -52.04
N THR A 92 -4.97 25.45 -53.11
CA THR A 92 -6.10 24.87 -53.84
C THR A 92 -6.65 23.61 -53.17
N PHE A 93 -5.79 22.77 -52.57
CA PHE A 93 -6.21 21.52 -51.93
C PHE A 93 -6.88 21.75 -50.55
N ALA A 94 -6.42 22.75 -49.78
CA ALA A 94 -7.05 23.09 -48.50
C ALA A 94 -8.48 23.64 -48.70
N GLY A 95 -8.69 24.44 -49.76
CA GLY A 95 -10.02 24.99 -50.10
C GLY A 95 -11.01 23.91 -50.53
N SER A 96 -10.58 22.95 -51.36
CA SER A 96 -11.45 21.84 -51.80
C SER A 96 -11.80 20.89 -50.65
N ILE A 97 -10.85 20.59 -49.76
CA ILE A 97 -11.12 19.75 -48.59
C ILE A 97 -12.14 20.43 -47.66
N ALA A 98 -11.97 21.72 -47.37
CA ALA A 98 -12.90 22.45 -46.51
C ALA A 98 -14.32 22.49 -47.12
N ALA A 99 -14.45 22.73 -48.43
CA ALA A 99 -15.74 22.74 -49.12
C ALA A 99 -16.43 21.37 -49.11
N VAL A 100 -15.67 20.29 -49.30
CA VAL A 100 -16.19 18.91 -49.24
C VAL A 100 -16.64 18.56 -47.82
N PHE A 101 -15.86 18.89 -46.79
CA PHE A 101 -16.26 18.68 -45.39
C PHE A 101 -17.51 19.49 -45.01
N LEU A 102 -17.64 20.72 -45.53
CA LEU A 102 -18.80 21.57 -45.26
C LEU A 102 -20.06 21.02 -45.95
N LEU A 103 -19.94 20.53 -47.18
CA LEU A 103 -21.02 19.83 -47.88
C LEU A 103 -21.44 18.53 -47.17
N PHE A 104 -20.48 17.73 -46.71
CA PHE A 104 -20.77 16.50 -45.94
C PHE A 104 -21.42 16.79 -44.58
N SER A 105 -21.03 17.89 -43.92
CA SER A 105 -21.61 18.31 -42.64
C SER A 105 -23.08 18.74 -42.79
N ILE A 106 -23.41 19.45 -43.87
CA ILE A 106 -24.80 19.84 -44.18
C ILE A 106 -25.63 18.62 -44.58
N ALA A 107 -25.07 17.72 -45.41
CA ALA A 107 -25.79 16.54 -45.87
C ALA A 107 -26.16 15.55 -44.75
N ASN A 108 -25.38 15.49 -43.66
CA ASN A 108 -25.59 14.60 -42.52
C ASN A 108 -26.19 15.29 -41.30
N PHE A 109 -26.76 16.49 -41.45
CA PHE A 109 -27.45 17.17 -40.36
C PHE A 109 -28.83 16.52 -40.10
N LYS A 110 -28.98 15.85 -38.94
CA LYS A 110 -30.28 15.37 -38.46
C LYS A 110 -30.69 16.16 -37.22
N ALA A 111 -31.82 16.85 -37.34
CA ALA A 111 -32.53 17.43 -36.21
C ALA A 111 -33.75 16.56 -35.91
N SER A 112 -33.78 15.98 -34.72
CA SER A 112 -34.94 15.23 -34.23
C SER A 112 -35.58 16.00 -33.07
N TYR A 113 -36.90 16.12 -33.12
CA TYR A 113 -37.70 16.71 -32.05
C TYR A 113 -38.50 15.60 -31.39
N ASN A 114 -38.24 15.35 -30.10
CA ASN A 114 -39.02 14.41 -29.33
C ASN A 114 -40.17 15.16 -28.63
N ALA A 115 -41.40 14.89 -29.06
CA ALA A 115 -42.60 15.56 -28.57
C ALA A 115 -42.93 15.23 -27.11
N ASP A 116 -42.51 14.07 -26.60
CA ASP A 116 -42.84 13.61 -25.26
C ASP A 116 -41.93 14.23 -24.19
N THR A 117 -40.66 14.46 -24.52
CA THR A 117 -39.67 15.06 -23.60
C THR A 117 -39.47 16.56 -23.83
N GLY A 118 -40.00 17.11 -24.92
CA GLY A 118 -39.79 18.51 -25.31
C GLY A 118 -38.34 18.85 -25.67
N THR A 119 -37.48 17.85 -25.87
CA THR A 119 -36.06 18.04 -26.15
C THR A 119 -35.77 17.98 -27.65
N ILE A 120 -34.95 18.93 -28.11
CA ILE A 120 -34.41 18.95 -29.48
C ILE A 120 -33.03 18.32 -29.42
N MET A 121 -32.82 17.23 -30.16
CA MET A 121 -31.50 16.60 -30.29
C MET A 121 -30.95 16.91 -31.68
N ILE A 122 -29.84 17.64 -31.69
CA ILE A 122 -29.09 17.96 -32.90
C ILE A 122 -27.84 17.09 -32.89
N SER A 123 -27.75 16.11 -33.79
CA SER A 123 -26.54 15.32 -33.97
C SER A 123 -25.92 15.65 -35.33
N THR A 124 -24.61 15.91 -35.30
CA THR A 124 -23.80 16.05 -36.51
C THR A 124 -22.77 14.93 -36.47
N SER A 125 -22.92 13.95 -37.36
CA SER A 125 -21.93 12.90 -37.53
C SER A 125 -21.40 12.98 -38.96
N VAL A 126 -20.09 13.20 -39.11
CA VAL A 126 -19.43 13.34 -40.41
C VAL A 126 -19.38 11.99 -41.15
N PHE A 127 -19.43 10.89 -40.38
CA PHE A 127 -19.58 9.54 -40.89
C PHE A 127 -20.94 9.04 -40.42
N GLY A 128 -21.91 9.02 -41.34
CA GLY A 128 -23.20 8.40 -41.06
C GLY A 128 -22.96 6.94 -40.73
N VAL A 129 -23.06 6.59 -39.45
CA VAL A 129 -23.11 5.18 -39.05
C VAL A 129 -24.49 4.72 -39.54
N PRO A 130 -24.58 3.85 -40.57
CA PRO A 130 -25.86 3.28 -40.93
C PRO A 130 -26.40 2.59 -39.67
N GLU A 131 -27.64 2.91 -39.33
CA GLU A 131 -28.40 2.29 -38.25
C GLU A 131 -28.79 0.86 -38.68
N ASP A 132 -27.79 0.07 -39.06
CA ASP A 132 -27.91 -1.31 -39.47
C ASP A 132 -27.66 -2.18 -38.25
N GLN A 133 -28.74 -2.82 -37.79
CA GLN A 133 -28.76 -3.88 -36.77
C GLN A 133 -27.73 -5.00 -37.03
N PHE A 134 -27.19 -5.08 -38.25
CA PHE A 134 -26.17 -6.02 -38.67
C PHE A 134 -24.77 -5.78 -38.07
N TYR A 135 -24.40 -4.52 -37.79
CA TYR A 135 -23.08 -4.24 -37.18
C TYR A 135 -23.06 -4.59 -35.69
N LEU A 136 -24.19 -4.47 -34.98
CA LEU A 136 -24.26 -4.83 -33.56
C LEU A 136 -24.07 -6.34 -33.37
N GLU A 137 -24.65 -7.21 -34.21
CA GLU A 137 -24.49 -8.66 -34.05
C GLU A 137 -23.07 -9.17 -34.39
N LEU A 138 -22.43 -8.62 -35.42
CA LEU A 138 -21.06 -9.01 -35.79
C LEU A 138 -20.01 -8.45 -34.82
N VAL A 139 -20.19 -7.21 -34.36
CA VAL A 139 -19.33 -6.58 -33.36
C VAL A 139 -19.49 -7.29 -32.02
N ASP A 140 -20.73 -7.59 -31.59
CA ASP A 140 -20.97 -8.28 -30.33
C ASP A 140 -20.35 -9.68 -30.34
N LYS A 141 -20.44 -10.43 -31.45
CA LYS A 141 -19.83 -11.76 -31.52
C LYS A 141 -18.29 -11.73 -31.57
N TYR A 142 -17.70 -10.96 -32.49
CA TYR A 142 -16.24 -10.98 -32.68
C TYR A 142 -15.49 -10.17 -31.61
N VAL A 143 -16.01 -9.01 -31.23
CA VAL A 143 -15.36 -8.16 -30.22
C VAL A 143 -15.55 -8.77 -28.84
N ASN A 144 -16.72 -9.31 -28.48
CA ASN A 144 -16.84 -9.93 -27.15
C ASN A 144 -16.04 -11.21 -27.05
N GLU A 145 -15.99 -12.07 -28.08
CA GLU A 145 -15.21 -13.31 -27.99
C GLU A 145 -13.70 -13.02 -27.86
N GLN A 146 -13.17 -12.08 -28.65
CA GLN A 146 -11.77 -11.68 -28.56
C GLN A 146 -11.45 -10.90 -27.27
N MET A 147 -12.34 -10.02 -26.83
CA MET A 147 -12.19 -9.29 -25.57
C MET A 147 -12.27 -10.22 -24.36
N ASN A 148 -13.19 -11.18 -24.37
CA ASN A 148 -13.30 -12.17 -23.29
C ASN A 148 -12.05 -13.06 -23.27
N ALA A 149 -11.54 -13.49 -24.43
CA ALA A 149 -10.29 -14.25 -24.50
C ALA A 149 -9.10 -13.43 -23.95
N LEU A 150 -9.00 -12.15 -24.31
CA LEU A 150 -7.96 -11.26 -23.80
C LEU A 150 -8.11 -11.04 -22.28
N PHE A 151 -9.33 -10.84 -21.81
CA PHE A 151 -9.62 -10.62 -20.39
C PHE A 151 -9.29 -11.87 -19.57
N ASN A 152 -9.71 -13.05 -20.02
CA ASN A 152 -9.37 -14.33 -19.39
C ASN A 152 -7.86 -14.56 -19.37
N ALA A 153 -7.15 -14.25 -20.46
CA ALA A 153 -5.69 -14.36 -20.52
C ALA A 153 -5.00 -13.37 -19.56
N PHE A 154 -5.54 -12.16 -19.42
CA PHE A 154 -5.06 -11.17 -18.47
C PHE A 154 -5.31 -11.59 -17.02
N GLU A 155 -6.51 -12.08 -16.69
CA GLU A 155 -6.82 -12.63 -15.37
C GLU A 155 -5.88 -13.78 -15.04
N GLN A 156 -5.71 -14.74 -15.95
CA GLN A 156 -4.80 -15.86 -15.75
C GLN A 156 -3.36 -15.39 -15.48
N ARG A 157 -2.86 -14.42 -16.27
CA ARG A 157 -1.52 -13.85 -16.06
C ARG A 157 -1.38 -13.14 -14.72
N ASN A 158 -2.43 -12.45 -14.26
CA ASN A 158 -2.42 -11.83 -12.94
C ASN A 158 -2.42 -12.87 -11.81
N PHE A 159 -3.15 -13.97 -11.96
CA PHE A 159 -3.10 -15.07 -10.99
C PHE A 159 -1.71 -15.70 -10.93
N GLU A 160 -1.11 -16.03 -12.08
CA GLU A 160 0.25 -16.56 -12.15
C GLU A 160 1.28 -15.60 -11.51
N MET A 161 1.13 -14.29 -11.71
CA MET A 161 1.98 -13.28 -11.09
C MET A 161 1.78 -13.21 -9.58
N MET A 162 0.54 -13.21 -9.09
CA MET A 162 0.25 -13.19 -7.66
C MET A 162 0.79 -14.45 -6.97
N ASP A 163 0.62 -15.62 -7.57
CA ASP A 163 1.16 -16.88 -7.03
C ASP A 163 2.69 -16.84 -6.96
N ALA A 164 3.36 -16.30 -7.99
CA ALA A 164 4.80 -16.12 -7.97
C ALA A 164 5.25 -15.16 -6.85
N MET A 165 4.53 -14.04 -6.65
CA MET A 165 4.80 -13.10 -5.56
C MET A 165 4.59 -13.73 -4.19
N PHE A 166 3.55 -14.56 -4.01
CA PHE A 166 3.32 -15.28 -2.75
C PHE A 166 4.43 -16.29 -2.47
N ALA A 167 4.86 -17.06 -3.48
CA ALA A 167 5.96 -18.00 -3.34
C ALA A 167 7.29 -17.30 -3.00
N GLU A 168 7.58 -16.17 -3.65
CA GLU A 168 8.77 -15.36 -3.37
C GLU A 168 8.72 -14.77 -1.95
N ASN A 169 7.57 -14.24 -1.54
CA ASN A 169 7.38 -13.70 -0.20
C ASN A 169 7.51 -14.79 0.88
N GLU A 170 6.99 -16.00 0.63
CA GLU A 170 7.16 -17.13 1.56
C GLU A 170 8.63 -17.52 1.70
N ASN A 171 9.39 -17.55 0.59
CA ASN A 171 10.83 -17.81 0.63
C ASN A 171 11.57 -16.73 1.43
N TYR A 172 11.26 -15.46 1.18
CA TYR A 172 11.84 -14.34 1.93
C TYR A 172 11.52 -14.41 3.43
N GLN A 173 10.29 -14.77 3.81
CA GLN A 173 9.91 -14.97 5.20
C GLN A 173 10.64 -16.14 5.84
N ARG A 174 10.81 -17.26 5.12
CA ARG A 174 11.58 -18.42 5.61
C ARG A 174 13.04 -18.03 5.86
N GLU A 175 13.67 -17.29 4.94
CA GLU A 175 15.04 -16.79 5.10
C GLU A 175 15.17 -15.90 6.33
N GLN A 176 14.26 -14.92 6.52
CA GLN A 176 14.26 -14.07 7.71
C GLN A 176 14.09 -14.86 9.01
N ILE A 177 13.25 -15.91 9.02
CA ILE A 177 13.07 -16.78 10.19
C ILE A 177 14.36 -17.56 10.47
N TYR A 178 15.03 -18.10 9.45
CA TYR A 178 16.31 -18.79 9.64
C TYR A 178 17.40 -17.89 10.19
N ASP A 179 17.48 -16.65 9.69
CA ASP A 179 18.43 -15.65 10.19
C ASP A 179 18.14 -15.30 11.65
N LEU A 180 16.86 -15.10 12.00
CA LEU A 180 16.44 -14.84 13.38
C LEU A 180 16.74 -16.01 14.31
N MET A 181 16.48 -17.26 13.88
CA MET A 181 16.80 -18.44 14.69
C MET A 181 18.31 -18.57 14.91
N THR A 182 19.11 -18.27 13.89
CA THR A 182 20.57 -18.32 13.98
C THR A 182 21.12 -17.23 14.91
N SER A 183 20.56 -16.02 14.88
CA SER A 183 20.95 -14.96 15.82
C SER A 183 20.56 -15.32 17.25
N LEU A 184 19.35 -15.86 17.46
CA LEU A 184 18.88 -16.29 18.78
C LEU A 184 19.75 -17.40 19.37
N ASP A 185 20.15 -18.40 18.57
CA ASP A 185 21.06 -19.45 19.04
C ASP A 185 22.41 -18.86 19.47
N ARG A 186 22.99 -17.95 18.67
CA ARG A 186 24.23 -17.27 19.01
C ARG A 186 24.12 -16.48 20.32
N ASP A 187 23.05 -15.70 20.47
CA ASP A 187 22.80 -14.90 21.66
C ASP A 187 22.63 -15.78 22.90
N TRP A 188 21.93 -16.92 22.75
CA TRP A 188 21.77 -17.88 23.83
C TRP A 188 23.09 -18.53 24.25
N GLN A 189 23.96 -18.89 23.29
CA GLN A 189 25.29 -19.42 23.60
C GLN A 189 26.17 -18.38 24.29
N LEU A 190 26.12 -17.12 23.86
CA LEU A 190 26.84 -16.02 24.51
C LEU A 190 26.36 -15.80 25.95
N GLN A 191 25.04 -15.73 26.16
CA GLN A 191 24.47 -15.59 27.49
C GLN A 191 24.88 -16.75 28.40
N ARG A 192 24.82 -17.98 27.89
CA ARG A 192 25.25 -19.16 28.64
C ARG A 192 26.73 -19.09 29.04
N GLN A 193 27.61 -18.59 28.18
CA GLN A 193 29.03 -18.42 28.52
C GLN A 193 29.20 -17.39 29.64
N VAL A 194 28.52 -16.25 29.57
CA VAL A 194 28.52 -15.21 30.61
C VAL A 194 27.99 -15.77 31.93
N ASP A 195 26.89 -16.53 31.89
CA ASP A 195 26.30 -17.14 33.08
C ASP A 195 27.25 -18.17 33.72
N LEU A 196 27.94 -18.98 32.91
CA LEU A 196 28.93 -19.94 33.39
C LEU A 196 30.15 -19.24 34.02
N GLU A 197 30.61 -18.13 33.46
CA GLU A 197 31.68 -17.31 34.03
C GLU A 197 31.25 -16.69 35.38
N HIS A 198 30.01 -16.19 35.45
CA HIS A 198 29.46 -15.64 36.68
C HIS A 198 29.28 -16.70 37.78
N VAL A 199 28.81 -17.90 37.43
CA VAL A 199 28.73 -19.03 38.36
C VAL A 199 30.14 -19.45 38.81
N GLY A 200 31.10 -19.53 37.90
CA GLY A 200 32.49 -19.87 38.22
C GLY A 200 33.13 -18.89 39.20
N SER A 201 33.02 -17.59 38.94
CA SER A 201 33.52 -16.54 39.84
C SER A 201 32.82 -16.53 41.21
N SER A 202 31.51 -16.80 41.24
CA SER A 202 30.74 -16.92 42.48
C SER A 202 31.19 -18.12 43.32
N LEU A 203 31.43 -19.27 42.70
CA LEU A 203 31.96 -20.46 43.37
C LEU A 203 33.38 -20.24 43.90
N GLN A 204 34.24 -19.56 43.14
CA GLN A 204 35.58 -19.19 43.62
C GLN A 204 35.50 -18.29 44.85
N THR A 205 34.61 -17.29 44.83
CA THR A 205 34.39 -16.40 45.98
C THR A 205 33.93 -17.17 47.22
N ILE A 206 33.02 -18.14 47.06
CA ILE A 206 32.57 -19.01 48.16
C ILE A 206 33.73 -19.85 48.70
N TYR A 207 34.58 -20.39 47.82
CA TYR A 207 35.75 -21.16 48.21
C TYR A 207 36.74 -20.32 49.01
N ASP A 208 37.05 -19.10 48.55
CA ASP A 208 37.98 -18.19 49.20
C ASP A 208 37.47 -17.76 50.59
N ILE A 209 36.19 -17.41 50.70
CA ILE A 209 35.55 -17.06 51.99
C ILE A 209 35.60 -18.23 52.97
N ASN A 210 35.27 -19.45 52.52
CA ASN A 210 35.28 -20.63 53.38
C ASN A 210 36.72 -21.01 53.78
N GLY A 211 37.69 -20.85 52.89
CA GLY A 211 39.10 -21.05 53.19
C GLY A 211 39.59 -20.08 54.27
N GLU A 212 39.27 -18.80 54.14
CA GLU A 212 39.61 -17.79 55.16
C GLU A 212 38.93 -18.09 56.51
N GLN A 213 37.66 -18.51 56.52
CA GLN A 213 36.98 -18.91 57.74
C GLN A 213 37.62 -20.14 58.41
N LEU A 214 38.05 -21.14 57.62
CA LEU A 214 38.76 -22.31 58.14
C LEU A 214 40.11 -21.93 58.73
N ASP A 215 40.90 -21.10 58.06
CA ASP A 215 42.18 -20.59 58.57
C ASP A 215 42.01 -19.79 59.86
N ASN A 216 41.00 -18.93 59.92
CA ASN A 216 40.66 -18.17 61.13
C ASN A 216 40.21 -19.09 62.27
N THR A 217 39.47 -20.15 61.97
CA THR A 217 39.05 -21.17 62.94
C THR A 217 40.26 -21.95 63.47
N ILE A 218 41.20 -22.33 62.60
CA ILE A 218 42.45 -23.01 62.97
C ILE A 218 43.30 -22.11 63.88
N LYS A 219 43.48 -20.83 63.52
CA LYS A 219 44.21 -19.85 64.34
C LYS A 219 43.55 -19.68 65.71
N PHE A 220 42.23 -19.52 65.76
CA PHE A 220 41.49 -19.42 67.01
C PHE A 220 41.73 -20.64 67.92
N PHE A 221 41.67 -21.86 67.38
CA PHE A 221 41.97 -23.07 68.15
C PHE A 221 43.43 -23.12 68.62
N ALA A 222 44.39 -22.74 67.77
CA ALA A 222 45.80 -22.68 68.14
C ALA A 222 46.04 -21.70 69.30
N ASP A 223 45.45 -20.51 69.24
CA ASP A 223 45.53 -19.49 70.30
C ASP A 223 44.89 -20.01 71.60
N LEU A 224 43.74 -20.69 71.50
CA LEU A 224 43.04 -21.27 72.65
C LEU A 224 43.86 -22.39 73.32
N PHE A 225 44.51 -23.25 72.54
CA PHE A 225 45.44 -24.26 73.06
C PHE A 225 46.69 -23.63 73.69
N GLN A 226 47.24 -22.57 73.11
CA GLN A 226 48.36 -21.84 73.71
C GLN A 226 47.97 -21.20 75.06
N TYR A 227 46.75 -20.67 75.15
CA TYR A 227 46.23 -20.08 76.40
C TYR A 227 45.88 -21.13 77.46
N ALA A 228 45.34 -22.28 77.05
CA ALA A 228 44.97 -23.38 77.93
C ALA A 228 46.17 -24.26 78.35
N GLY A 229 47.19 -24.35 77.50
CA GLY A 229 48.38 -25.21 77.66
C GLY A 229 49.52 -24.60 78.47
N ILE A 230 49.41 -23.36 78.96
CA ILE A 230 50.41 -22.73 79.84
C ILE A 230 49.81 -22.54 81.23
N ARG A 231 49.62 -23.68 81.90
CA ARG A 231 50.07 -23.90 83.29
C ARG A 231 50.42 -25.39 83.40
N GLU A 232 51.37 -25.84 82.57
CA GLU A 232 52.18 -26.98 83.01
C GLU A 232 52.96 -26.51 84.24
N ILE A 233 52.39 -26.92 85.38
CA ILE A 233 52.99 -27.16 86.68
C ILE A 233 54.53 -27.13 86.63
N GLU A 234 55.12 -26.01 87.02
CA GLU A 234 56.46 -26.01 87.63
C GLU A 234 56.35 -26.83 88.93
N ARG A 235 56.82 -28.07 88.90
CA ARG A 235 57.19 -28.86 90.08
C ARG A 235 58.59 -29.41 89.89
#